data_AF-A0A2E0SCH5-F1
#
_entry.id   AF-A0A2E0SCH5-F1
#
_cell.length_a   1.000
_cell.length_b   1.000
_cell.length_c   1.000
_cell.angle_alpha   90.00
_cell.angle_beta   90.00
_cell.angle_gamma   90.00
#
_symmetry.space_group_name_H-M   'P 1'
#
loop_
_entity.id
_entity.type
_entity.pdbx_description
1 polymer ?
#
loop_
_entity_poly.entity_id
_entity_poly.type
_entity_poly.pdbx_seq_one_letter_code
_entity_poly.pdbx_strand_id
1 'polypeptide(L)'
;MSELKHLEAIGPDATGLRTSMEWRNDRFAHVVDWVAGDQVFRLLESVEGSEEDCWPPSPALQDLSVEQRTQSRQVGLMVGMAGNSHWSMSMENDHPQRSLLFDVACRVADEEAGSLGTTYRCSVPVKIADPIQKIAELSIAGRTCRIKIESTGRGELDNLEIDGNLIKITPTEKPASWPATVRWKYRLFG
;
A
#
# COMPACT_ATOMS: atom_id res chain seq x y z
N MET A 1 6.87 22.59 -8.46
CA MET A 1 6.82 21.15 -8.73
C MET A 1 7.47 20.47 -7.54
N SER A 2 6.71 19.74 -6.72
CA SER A 2 7.33 18.98 -5.62
C SER A 2 8.16 17.86 -6.22
N GLU A 3 9.35 17.65 -5.69
CA GLU A 3 10.20 16.51 -6.02
C GLU A 3 9.43 15.20 -5.80
N LEU A 4 9.46 14.29 -6.78
CA LEU A 4 8.82 12.98 -6.65
C LEU A 4 9.55 12.16 -5.60
N LYS A 5 8.94 12.00 -4.44
CA LYS A 5 9.51 11.17 -3.37
C LYS A 5 9.26 9.69 -3.70
N HIS A 6 10.27 8.87 -3.50
CA HIS A 6 10.20 7.43 -3.71
C HIS A 6 10.98 6.67 -2.63
N LEU A 7 10.59 5.42 -2.40
CA LEU A 7 11.33 4.45 -1.61
C LEU A 7 11.67 3.25 -2.51
N GLU A 8 12.89 2.75 -2.37
CA GLU A 8 13.42 1.68 -3.21
C GLU A 8 13.82 0.47 -2.39
N ALA A 9 13.45 -0.72 -2.88
CA ALA A 9 13.95 -1.99 -2.41
C ALA A 9 14.65 -2.70 -3.58
N ILE A 10 15.69 -2.05 -4.11
CA ILE A 10 16.51 -2.53 -5.22
C ILE A 10 17.69 -3.34 -4.68
N GLY A 11 17.87 -4.56 -5.20
CA GLY A 11 18.98 -5.44 -4.82
C GLY A 11 20.27 -5.20 -5.63
N PRO A 12 21.35 -5.94 -5.33
CA PRO A 12 22.67 -5.71 -5.92
C PRO A 12 22.76 -5.88 -7.44
N ASP A 13 21.81 -6.58 -8.07
CA ASP A 13 21.72 -6.76 -9.52
C ASP A 13 20.92 -5.64 -10.22
N ALA A 14 20.69 -4.52 -9.52
CA ALA A 14 19.90 -3.37 -9.99
C ALA A 14 18.45 -3.71 -10.37
N THR A 15 17.88 -4.76 -9.76
CA THR A 15 16.45 -5.07 -9.90
C THR A 15 15.69 -4.91 -8.59
N GLY A 16 14.37 -4.72 -8.61
CA GLY A 16 13.59 -4.67 -7.37
C GLY A 16 12.36 -3.79 -7.47
N LEU A 17 11.83 -3.42 -6.31
CA LEU A 17 10.64 -2.59 -6.22
C LEU A 17 10.99 -1.13 -5.98
N ARG A 18 10.22 -0.23 -6.57
CA ARG A 18 10.19 1.19 -6.21
C ARG A 18 8.74 1.59 -5.96
N THR A 19 8.49 2.24 -4.82
CA THR A 19 7.21 2.95 -4.60
C THR A 19 7.43 4.45 -4.74
N SER A 20 6.56 5.12 -5.48
CA SER A 20 6.59 6.56 -5.73
C SER A 20 5.30 7.19 -5.24
N MET A 21 5.38 8.40 -4.70
CA MET A 21 4.23 9.15 -4.20
C MET A 21 3.98 10.35 -5.10
N GLU A 22 2.88 10.29 -5.86
CA GLU A 22 2.48 11.29 -6.84
C GLU A 22 1.35 12.15 -6.28
N TRP A 23 1.56 13.45 -6.12
CA TRP A 23 0.48 14.38 -5.75
C TRP A 23 -0.55 14.47 -6.89
N ARG A 24 -1.82 14.19 -6.59
CA ARG A 24 -2.93 14.23 -7.53
C ARG A 24 -4.13 14.91 -6.88
N ASN A 25 -4.49 16.07 -7.42
CA ASN A 25 -5.57 16.92 -6.91
C ASN A 25 -5.30 17.34 -5.45
N ASP A 26 -5.86 16.64 -4.48
CA ASP A 26 -5.87 16.94 -3.05
C ASP A 26 -5.10 15.91 -2.20
N ARG A 27 -4.56 14.84 -2.80
CA ARG A 27 -3.90 13.74 -2.07
C ARG A 27 -2.78 13.09 -2.88
N PHE A 28 -1.95 12.30 -2.21
CA PHE A 28 -0.94 11.46 -2.83
C PHE A 28 -1.55 10.13 -3.28
N ALA A 29 -1.40 9.81 -4.57
CA ALA A 29 -1.47 8.44 -5.02
C ALA A 29 -0.11 7.77 -4.86
N HIS A 30 -0.08 6.53 -4.39
CA HIS A 30 1.12 5.71 -4.38
C HIS A 30 1.12 4.70 -5.53
N VAL A 31 2.29 4.55 -6.12
CA VAL A 31 2.54 3.76 -7.32
C VAL A 31 3.66 2.79 -7.03
N VAL A 32 3.53 1.53 -7.43
CA VAL A 32 4.59 0.53 -7.30
C VAL A 32 5.06 0.10 -8.68
N ASP A 33 6.36 0.25 -8.92
CA ASP A 33 7.05 -0.17 -10.13
C ASP A 33 8.02 -1.31 -9.83
N TRP A 34 8.21 -2.20 -10.82
CA TRP A 34 9.36 -3.09 -10.91
C TRP A 34 10.47 -2.37 -11.69
N VAL A 35 11.65 -2.27 -11.08
CA VAL A 35 12.85 -1.69 -11.69
C VAL A 35 13.78 -2.82 -12.11
N ALA A 36 14.37 -2.70 -13.31
CA ALA A 36 15.41 -3.58 -13.82
C ALA A 36 16.44 -2.78 -14.63
N GLY A 37 17.48 -2.30 -13.95
CA GLY A 37 18.42 -1.33 -14.53
C GLY A 37 17.68 -0.06 -14.93
N ASP A 38 17.79 0.32 -16.21
CA ASP A 38 17.11 1.51 -16.77
C ASP A 38 15.64 1.27 -17.14
N GLN A 39 15.17 0.02 -17.04
CA GLN A 39 13.78 -0.32 -17.35
C GLN A 39 12.90 -0.24 -16.11
N VAL A 40 11.73 0.38 -16.27
CA VAL A 40 10.73 0.54 -15.22
C VAL A 40 9.39 0.02 -15.73
N PHE A 41 8.76 -0.87 -14.98
CA PHE A 41 7.48 -1.47 -15.31
C PHE A 41 6.47 -1.20 -14.22
N ARG A 42 5.39 -0.49 -14.54
CA ARG A 42 4.28 -0.25 -13.62
C ARG A 42 3.67 -1.58 -13.20
N LEU A 43 3.59 -1.84 -11.89
CA LEU A 43 2.86 -3.00 -11.34
C LEU A 43 1.50 -2.56 -10.84
N LEU A 44 1.50 -1.59 -9.93
CA LEU A 44 0.33 -1.17 -9.16
C LEU A 44 0.22 0.34 -9.15
N GLU A 45 -1.02 0.80 -9.16
CA GLU A 45 -1.38 2.19 -8.95
C GLU A 45 -2.57 2.21 -8.00
N SER A 46 -2.45 2.95 -6.90
CA SER A 46 -3.55 3.10 -5.96
C SER A 46 -4.77 3.74 -6.63
N VAL A 47 -5.94 3.22 -6.27
CA VAL A 47 -7.23 3.80 -6.66
C VAL A 47 -7.63 4.78 -5.58
N GLU A 48 -7.53 6.05 -5.92
CA GLU A 48 -7.92 7.16 -5.06
C GLU A 48 -9.41 7.47 -5.18
N GLY A 49 -9.98 8.03 -4.11
CA GLY A 49 -11.30 8.65 -4.14
C GLY A 49 -11.25 10.12 -4.54
N SER A 50 -12.42 10.74 -4.57
CA SER A 50 -12.62 12.18 -4.70
C SER A 50 -12.63 12.89 -3.34
N GLU A 51 -12.69 14.22 -3.35
CA GLU A 51 -12.86 15.04 -2.14
C GLU A 51 -14.22 14.83 -1.45
N GLU A 52 -15.21 14.28 -2.15
CA GLU A 52 -16.55 14.01 -1.62
C GLU A 52 -16.63 12.64 -0.91
N ASP A 53 -15.66 11.75 -1.14
CA ASP A 53 -15.66 10.41 -0.57
C ASP A 53 -15.18 10.43 0.88
N CYS A 54 -16.10 10.27 1.84
CA CYS A 54 -15.75 10.07 3.25
C CYS A 54 -14.99 8.74 3.49
N TRP A 55 -15.23 7.75 2.63
CA TRP A 55 -14.67 6.39 2.70
C TRP A 55 -14.07 5.99 1.36
N PRO A 56 -12.94 6.60 0.96
CA PRO A 56 -12.33 6.37 -0.34
C PRO A 56 -11.78 4.93 -0.47
N PRO A 57 -11.59 4.42 -1.70
CA PRO A 57 -11.07 3.06 -1.93
C PRO A 57 -9.65 2.81 -1.42
N SER A 58 -8.89 3.88 -1.19
CA SER A 58 -7.56 3.91 -0.59
C SER A 58 -7.42 5.10 0.36
N PRO A 59 -6.47 5.07 1.31
CA PRO A 59 -6.28 6.15 2.28
C PRO A 59 -6.11 7.52 1.62
N ALA A 60 -6.85 8.53 2.07
CA ALA A 60 -6.68 9.92 1.62
C ALA A 60 -5.48 10.56 2.30
N LEU A 61 -4.29 10.44 1.70
CA LEU A 61 -3.02 10.90 2.29
C LEU A 61 -2.64 12.27 1.72
N GLN A 62 -2.57 13.31 2.56
CA GLN A 62 -2.28 14.70 2.14
C GLN A 62 -0.90 15.20 2.55
N ASP A 63 -0.21 14.50 3.46
CA ASP A 63 1.15 14.86 3.86
C ASP A 63 2.08 13.65 3.80
N LEU A 64 3.35 13.91 3.51
CA LEU A 64 4.39 12.91 3.31
C LEU A 64 5.75 13.39 3.83
N SER A 65 6.24 12.69 4.85
CA SER A 65 7.63 12.73 5.30
C SER A 65 8.37 11.47 4.86
N VAL A 66 9.61 11.61 4.40
CA VAL A 66 10.50 10.47 4.13
C VAL A 66 11.73 10.65 5.01
N GLU A 67 11.97 9.65 5.86
CA GLU A 67 13.05 9.67 6.83
C GLU A 67 14.07 8.57 6.53
N GLN A 68 15.35 8.95 6.51
CA GLN A 68 16.45 8.00 6.44
C GLN A 68 16.73 7.46 7.85
N ARG A 69 16.52 6.15 8.07
CA ARG A 69 16.76 5.50 9.37
C ARG A 69 18.18 4.94 9.49
N THR A 70 18.69 4.36 8.41
CA THR A 70 20.07 3.88 8.27
C THR A 70 20.56 4.14 6.84
N GLN A 71 21.79 3.79 6.46
CA GLN A 71 22.25 3.93 5.07
C GLN A 71 21.38 3.20 4.03
N SER A 72 20.68 2.14 4.44
CA SER A 72 19.88 1.28 3.54
C SER A 72 18.42 1.18 3.94
N ARG A 73 17.96 1.90 4.98
CA ARG A 73 16.56 1.90 5.39
C ARG A 73 15.97 3.29 5.37
N GLN A 74 14.88 3.42 4.64
CA GLN A 74 14.02 4.58 4.52
C GLN A 74 12.63 4.23 5.03
N VAL A 75 11.99 5.23 5.64
CA VAL A 75 10.61 5.12 6.08
C VAL A 75 9.84 6.30 5.51
N GLY A 76 8.81 6.02 4.73
CA GLY A 76 7.80 7.00 4.35
C GLY A 76 6.73 7.01 5.43
N LEU A 77 6.37 8.20 5.92
CA LEU A 77 5.27 8.43 6.85
C LEU A 77 4.28 9.36 6.17
N MET A 78 3.05 8.89 6.04
CA MET A 78 1.98 9.61 5.37
C MET A 78 0.78 9.73 6.29
N VAL A 79 0.13 10.89 6.25
CA VAL A 79 -1.09 11.16 7.00
C VAL A 79 -2.07 11.94 6.13
N GLY A 80 -3.34 11.82 6.47
CA GLY A 80 -4.37 12.66 5.89
C GLY A 80 -5.74 12.36 6.48
N MET A 81 -6.77 12.84 5.81
CA MET A 81 -8.15 12.75 6.26
C MET A 81 -9.15 12.62 5.10
N ALA A 82 -10.25 11.93 5.37
CA ALA A 82 -11.45 11.90 4.55
C ALA A 82 -12.66 11.88 5.49
N GLY A 83 -13.62 12.78 5.28
CA GLY A 83 -14.68 13.05 6.27
C GLY A 83 -14.07 13.41 7.64
N ASN A 84 -14.54 12.74 8.69
CA ASN A 84 -14.03 12.90 10.06
C ASN A 84 -12.90 11.90 10.42
N SER A 85 -12.51 11.03 9.49
CA SER A 85 -11.56 9.95 9.76
C SER A 85 -10.14 10.32 9.39
N HIS A 86 -9.20 10.01 10.29
CA HIS A 86 -7.78 10.25 10.06
C HIS A 86 -7.11 8.98 9.54
N TRP A 87 -6.39 9.13 8.44
CA TRP A 87 -5.68 8.07 7.77
C TRP A 87 -4.18 8.23 7.98
N SER A 88 -3.49 7.11 8.16
CA SER A 88 -2.04 7.07 8.19
C SER A 88 -1.51 5.83 7.49
N MET A 89 -0.33 5.98 6.90
CA MET A 89 0.40 4.90 6.26
C MET A 89 1.88 5.05 6.55
N SER A 90 2.55 3.97 6.93
CA SER A 90 4.00 3.86 6.83
C SER A 90 4.41 2.93 5.69
N MET A 91 5.52 3.27 5.06
CA MET A 91 6.17 2.46 4.02
C MET A 91 7.62 2.26 4.41
N GLU A 92 8.10 1.01 4.40
CA GLU A 92 9.49 0.69 4.73
C GLU A 92 10.10 -0.19 3.64
N ASN A 93 11.35 0.10 3.27
CA ASN A 93 12.09 -0.71 2.32
C ASN A 93 13.00 -1.76 3.00
N ASP A 94 13.22 -2.86 2.30
CA ASP A 94 14.22 -3.88 2.65
C ASP A 94 14.92 -4.31 1.36
N HIS A 95 16.11 -3.74 1.07
CA HIS A 95 16.89 -4.08 -0.12
C HIS A 95 17.30 -5.56 -0.19
N PRO A 96 17.83 -6.19 0.88
CA PRO A 96 18.15 -7.62 0.84
C PRO A 96 16.98 -8.51 0.43
N GLN A 97 15.76 -8.19 0.89
CA GLN A 97 14.56 -8.95 0.55
C GLN A 97 13.81 -8.43 -0.68
N ARG A 98 14.27 -7.34 -1.31
CA ARG A 98 13.57 -6.61 -2.37
C ARG A 98 12.11 -6.35 -2.02
N SER A 99 11.85 -5.98 -0.77
CA SER A 99 10.50 -5.88 -0.25
C SER A 99 10.16 -4.48 0.23
N LEU A 100 8.89 -4.12 0.07
CA LEU A 100 8.29 -2.91 0.61
C LEU A 100 7.18 -3.32 1.57
N LEU A 101 7.27 -2.89 2.82
CA LEU A 101 6.25 -3.10 3.84
C LEU A 101 5.34 -1.88 3.92
N PHE A 102 4.04 -2.13 3.90
CA PHE A 102 3.00 -1.12 4.07
C PHE A 102 2.22 -1.41 5.34
N ASP A 103 2.09 -0.40 6.19
CA ASP A 103 1.36 -0.47 7.45
C ASP A 103 0.36 0.69 7.49
N VAL A 104 -0.93 0.36 7.41
CA VAL A 104 -1.98 1.34 7.17
C VAL A 104 -2.95 1.34 8.34
N ALA A 105 -3.36 2.52 8.76
CA ALA A 105 -4.38 2.67 9.80
C ALA A 105 -5.38 3.78 9.46
N CYS A 106 -6.60 3.59 9.94
CA CYS A 106 -7.65 4.61 9.91
C CYS A 106 -8.21 4.77 11.32
N ARG A 107 -8.10 5.97 11.89
CA ARG A 107 -8.82 6.38 13.09
C ARG A 107 -10.19 6.89 12.67
N VAL A 108 -11.20 6.07 12.89
CA VAL A 108 -12.60 6.40 12.62
C VAL A 108 -13.15 7.17 13.82
N ALA A 109 -13.61 8.38 13.55
CA ALA A 109 -14.21 9.27 14.54
C ALA A 109 -15.75 9.16 14.60
N ASP A 110 -16.37 8.67 13.53
CA ASP A 110 -17.82 8.54 13.40
C ASP A 110 -18.37 7.34 14.20
N GLU A 111 -19.70 7.26 14.32
CA GLU A 111 -20.41 6.18 15.02
C GLU A 111 -20.29 4.81 14.33
N GLU A 112 -19.92 4.79 13.03
CA GLU A 112 -19.63 3.59 12.27
C GLU A 112 -18.61 3.88 11.15
N ALA A 113 -17.80 2.89 10.81
CA ALA A 113 -16.93 2.95 9.64
C ALA A 113 -17.68 2.56 8.36
N GLY A 114 -17.43 3.29 7.28
CA GLY A 114 -17.75 2.83 5.94
C GLY A 114 -16.74 1.80 5.43
N SER A 115 -16.54 1.75 4.11
CA SER A 115 -15.56 0.85 3.52
C SER A 115 -14.13 1.29 3.85
N LEU A 116 -13.35 0.42 4.51
CA LEU A 116 -11.93 0.62 4.77
C LEU A 116 -11.08 -0.28 3.88
N GLY A 117 -9.92 0.20 3.48
CA GLY A 117 -8.95 -0.63 2.78
C GLY A 117 -7.95 0.14 1.94
N THR A 118 -7.20 -0.61 1.14
CA THR A 118 -6.35 -0.10 0.07
C THR A 118 -6.70 -0.84 -1.20
N THR A 119 -6.95 -0.09 -2.27
CA THR A 119 -7.27 -0.66 -3.57
C THR A 119 -6.19 -0.28 -4.57
N TYR A 120 -5.66 -1.27 -5.29
CA TYR A 120 -4.73 -1.05 -6.38
C TYR A 120 -5.32 -1.47 -7.71
N ARG A 121 -5.06 -0.70 -8.76
CA ARG A 121 -5.18 -1.11 -10.15
C ARG A 121 -3.88 -1.73 -10.61
N CYS A 122 -3.97 -2.95 -11.12
CA CYS A 122 -2.85 -3.69 -11.69
C CYS A 122 -2.67 -3.38 -13.16
N SER A 123 -1.42 -3.18 -13.56
CA SER A 123 -1.02 -3.06 -14.98
C SER A 123 -0.51 -4.39 -15.56
N VAL A 124 -0.41 -5.41 -14.72
CA VAL A 124 0.08 -6.75 -15.07
C VAL A 124 -0.92 -7.82 -14.63
N PRO A 125 -0.88 -9.03 -15.23
CA PRO A 125 -1.69 -10.15 -14.78
C PRO A 125 -1.46 -10.45 -13.30
N VAL A 126 -2.56 -10.60 -12.55
CA VAL A 126 -2.57 -10.91 -11.13
C VAL A 126 -3.45 -12.13 -10.87
N LYS A 127 -3.03 -12.99 -9.93
CA LYS A 127 -3.84 -14.10 -9.41
C LYS A 127 -3.63 -14.30 -7.92
N ILE A 128 -4.61 -14.87 -7.23
CA ILE A 128 -4.41 -15.41 -5.87
C ILE A 128 -3.56 -16.68 -6.00
N ALA A 129 -2.39 -16.68 -5.38
CA ALA A 129 -1.48 -17.82 -5.34
C ALA A 129 -1.70 -18.69 -4.09
N ASP A 130 -2.04 -18.06 -2.95
CA ASP A 130 -2.40 -18.75 -1.72
C ASP A 130 -3.56 -18.02 -1.02
N PRO A 131 -4.77 -18.59 -1.02
CA PRO A 131 -5.94 -17.96 -0.38
C PRO A 131 -5.92 -18.04 1.16
N ILE A 132 -5.14 -18.94 1.74
CA ILE A 132 -5.02 -19.14 3.19
C ILE A 132 -4.02 -18.12 3.75
N GLN A 133 -2.84 -18.03 3.13
CA GLN A 133 -1.80 -17.06 3.49
C GLN A 133 -2.03 -15.68 2.89
N LYS A 134 -3.13 -15.50 2.14
CA LYS A 134 -3.52 -14.24 1.48
C LYS A 134 -2.37 -13.67 0.63
N ILE A 135 -1.94 -14.47 -0.34
CA ILE A 135 -0.86 -14.13 -1.27
C ILE A 135 -1.42 -13.97 -2.68
N ALA A 136 -1.14 -12.83 -3.31
CA ALA A 136 -1.34 -12.61 -4.74
C ALA A 136 0.00 -12.55 -5.48
N GLU A 137 0.04 -13.07 -6.70
CA GLU A 137 1.19 -13.03 -7.61
C GLU A 137 0.91 -12.10 -8.78
N LEU A 138 1.87 -11.24 -9.09
CA LEU A 138 1.90 -10.34 -10.24
C LEU A 138 2.98 -10.81 -11.21
N SER A 139 2.60 -11.08 -12.47
CA SER A 139 3.53 -11.57 -13.49
C SER A 139 4.09 -10.43 -14.34
N ILE A 140 5.39 -10.17 -14.25
CA ILE A 140 6.05 -9.05 -14.94
C ILE A 140 7.33 -9.50 -15.66
N ALA A 141 7.40 -9.31 -16.98
CA ALA A 141 8.62 -9.57 -17.77
C ALA A 141 9.32 -10.92 -17.48
N GLY A 142 8.55 -12.00 -17.29
CA GLY A 142 9.06 -13.34 -16.95
C GLY A 142 9.48 -13.53 -15.48
N ARG A 143 9.21 -12.54 -14.63
CA ARG A 143 9.39 -12.56 -13.17
C ARG A 143 8.04 -12.54 -12.45
N THR A 144 8.09 -12.80 -11.14
CA THR A 144 6.92 -12.81 -10.27
C THR A 144 7.15 -11.90 -9.08
N CYS A 145 6.34 -10.86 -8.96
CA CYS A 145 6.23 -10.09 -7.71
C CYS A 145 5.05 -10.64 -6.88
N ARG A 146 5.07 -10.42 -5.57
CA ARG A 146 4.00 -10.91 -4.67
C ARG A 146 3.50 -9.81 -3.76
N ILE A 147 2.19 -9.81 -3.52
CA ILE A 147 1.59 -9.14 -2.36
C ILE A 147 1.27 -10.23 -1.34
N LYS A 148 1.69 -10.04 -0.10
CA LYS A 148 1.34 -10.90 1.03
C LYS A 148 0.73 -10.05 2.14
N ILE A 149 -0.44 -10.45 2.63
CA ILE A 149 -1.00 -9.83 3.84
C ILE A 149 -0.16 -10.26 5.06
N GLU A 150 0.16 -9.28 5.89
CA GLU A 150 0.94 -9.45 7.12
C GLU A 150 0.02 -9.31 8.33
N SER A 151 0.30 -10.05 9.39
CA SER A 151 -0.45 -9.90 10.64
C SER A 151 -0.16 -8.55 11.27
N THR A 152 -1.20 -7.91 11.79
CA THR A 152 -1.10 -6.71 12.65
C THR A 152 -0.86 -7.06 14.12
N GLY A 153 -0.79 -8.36 14.45
CA GLY A 153 -0.64 -8.88 15.81
C GLY A 153 -1.95 -9.38 16.45
N ARG A 154 -3.10 -9.20 15.78
CA ARG A 154 -4.42 -9.61 16.30
C ARG A 154 -4.82 -11.07 16.04
N GLY A 155 -3.94 -11.86 15.40
CA GLY A 155 -4.16 -13.29 15.13
C GLY A 155 -4.88 -13.62 13.81
N GLU A 156 -5.56 -12.65 13.19
CA GLU A 156 -6.24 -12.84 11.89
C GLU A 156 -5.60 -11.98 10.78
N LEU A 157 -5.46 -12.56 9.59
CA LEU A 157 -5.05 -11.85 8.38
C LEU A 157 -6.22 -11.05 7.80
N ASP A 158 -5.91 -9.88 7.26
CA ASP A 158 -6.84 -9.07 6.48
C ASP A 158 -7.20 -9.75 5.16
N ASN A 159 -8.29 -9.28 4.54
CA ASN A 159 -8.76 -9.82 3.28
C ASN A 159 -7.91 -9.33 2.12
N LEU A 160 -7.74 -10.21 1.13
CA LEU A 160 -7.11 -9.93 -0.15
C LEU A 160 -8.01 -10.49 -1.25
N GLU A 161 -8.53 -9.60 -2.09
CA GLU A 161 -9.46 -9.93 -3.16
C GLU A 161 -8.96 -9.39 -4.50
N ILE A 162 -9.29 -10.10 -5.58
CA ILE A 162 -9.02 -9.68 -6.95
C ILE A 162 -10.35 -9.59 -7.69
N ASP A 163 -10.59 -8.42 -8.28
CA ASP A 163 -11.79 -8.10 -9.06
C ASP A 163 -11.34 -7.50 -10.40
N GLY A 164 -11.27 -8.34 -11.43
CA GLY A 164 -10.67 -7.96 -12.71
C GLY A 164 -9.19 -7.60 -12.55
N ASN A 165 -8.84 -6.32 -12.78
CA ASN A 165 -7.50 -5.80 -12.55
C ASN A 165 -7.36 -5.01 -11.24
N LEU A 166 -8.35 -5.08 -10.35
CA LEU A 166 -8.29 -4.44 -9.04
C LEU A 166 -7.88 -5.46 -7.98
N ILE A 167 -6.94 -5.08 -7.13
CA ILE A 167 -6.61 -5.77 -5.88
C ILE A 167 -7.17 -4.94 -4.74
N LYS A 168 -8.00 -5.56 -3.88
CA LYS A 168 -8.56 -4.93 -2.69
C LYS A 168 -7.96 -5.59 -1.45
N ILE A 169 -7.40 -4.77 -0.56
CA ILE A 169 -6.90 -5.18 0.75
C ILE A 169 -7.78 -4.52 1.79
N THR A 170 -8.60 -5.30 2.49
CA THR A 170 -9.61 -4.76 3.42
C THR A 170 -9.42 -5.33 4.82
N PRO A 171 -9.48 -4.50 5.87
CA PRO A 171 -9.30 -5.00 7.22
C PRO A 171 -10.45 -5.91 7.64
N THR A 172 -10.14 -6.99 8.36
CA THR A 172 -11.17 -7.87 8.95
C THR A 172 -11.59 -7.46 10.36
N GLU A 173 -10.81 -6.57 10.98
CA GLU A 173 -11.03 -6.09 12.34
C GLU A 173 -12.36 -5.35 12.46
N LYS A 174 -13.12 -5.70 13.51
CA LYS A 174 -14.38 -5.06 13.88
C LYS A 174 -14.29 -4.58 15.33
N PRO A 175 -14.03 -3.29 15.56
CA PRO A 175 -14.00 -2.72 16.90
C PRO A 175 -15.34 -2.92 17.63
N ALA A 176 -15.30 -3.12 18.95
CA ALA A 176 -16.50 -3.30 19.76
C ALA A 176 -17.33 -2.01 19.89
N SER A 177 -16.69 -0.85 19.76
CA SER A 177 -17.31 0.47 19.75
C SER A 177 -16.42 1.46 19.01
N TRP A 178 -17.04 2.57 18.60
CA TRP A 178 -16.36 3.72 18.00
C TRP A 178 -16.30 4.89 19.00
N PRO A 179 -15.32 5.80 18.90
CA PRO A 179 -14.26 5.88 17.89
C PRO A 179 -13.11 4.89 18.13
N ALA A 180 -12.60 4.29 17.05
CA ALA A 180 -11.56 3.26 17.10
C ALA A 180 -10.57 3.39 15.95
N THR A 181 -9.41 2.75 16.09
CA THR A 181 -8.40 2.69 15.04
C THR A 181 -8.41 1.30 14.45
N VAL A 182 -8.61 1.20 13.14
CA VAL A 182 -8.51 -0.06 12.39
C VAL A 182 -7.22 -0.06 11.59
N ARG A 183 -6.49 -1.18 11.60
CA ARG A 183 -5.17 -1.29 10.98
C ARG A 183 -5.10 -2.50 10.05
N TRP A 184 -4.43 -2.39 8.92
CA TRP A 184 -4.08 -3.51 8.04
C TRP A 184 -2.66 -3.37 7.55
N LYS A 185 -2.05 -4.51 7.23
CA LYS A 185 -0.63 -4.58 6.91
C LYS A 185 -0.38 -5.56 5.77
N TYR A 186 0.50 -5.20 4.87
CA TYR A 186 0.89 -6.06 3.76
C TYR A 186 2.31 -5.75 3.30
N ARG A 187 2.90 -6.71 2.59
CA ARG A 187 4.24 -6.62 2.04
C ARG A 187 4.23 -6.97 0.57
N LEU A 188 4.91 -6.15 -0.20
CA LEU A 188 5.25 -6.41 -1.58
C LEU A 188 6.65 -7.01 -1.66
N PHE A 189 6.80 -8.07 -2.44
CA PHE A 189 8.08 -8.72 -2.73
C PHE A 189 8.36 -8.65 -4.23
N GLY A 190 9.59 -8.22 -4.53
CA GLY A 190 10.15 -8.15 -5.87
C GLY A 190 10.88 -9.42 -6.29
#